data_AF-A0A6I3KDW7-F1
#
_entry.id   AF-A0A6I3KDW7-F1
#
_cell.length_a   1.000
_cell.length_b   1.000
_cell.length_c   1.000
_cell.angle_alpha   90.00
_cell.angle_beta   90.00
_cell.angle_gamma   90.00
#
_symmetry.space_group_name_H-M   'P 1'
#
loop_
_entity.id
_entity.type
_entity.pdbx_description
1 polymer ?
#
loop_
_entity_poly.entity_id
_entity_poly.type
_entity_poly.pdbx_seq_one_letter_code
_entity_poly.pdbx_strand_id
1 'polypeptide(L)' 'MRRPRPVHKFKVGQMVDFVPSKTGVPASARSYKIVSLLPEEGGEKRYRIKTIAETFERTARESELLRTSSPV' A
#
# COMPACT_ATOMS: atom_id res chain seq x y z
N MET A 1 3.65 -26.29 11.15
CA MET A 1 4.76 -25.63 10.40
C MET A 1 4.35 -24.20 10.11
N ARG A 2 5.03 -23.19 10.68
CA ARG A 2 4.78 -21.79 10.34
C ARG A 2 5.41 -21.53 8.97
N ARG A 3 4.60 -21.44 7.91
CA ARG A 3 5.10 -20.99 6.59
C ARG A 3 5.85 -19.66 6.79
N PRO A 4 7.09 -19.51 6.30
CA PRO A 4 7.74 -18.21 6.27
C PRO A 4 6.82 -17.28 5.48
N ARG A 5 6.33 -16.21 6.13
CA ARG A 5 5.44 -15.27 5.46
C ARG A 5 6.21 -14.65 4.31
N PRO A 6 5.62 -14.56 3.11
CA PRO A 6 6.26 -13.91 1.99
C PRO A 6 6.64 -12.48 2.40
N VAL A 7 7.89 -12.10 2.12
CA VAL A 7 8.42 -10.80 2.52
C VAL A 7 7.63 -9.72 1.81
N HIS A 8 6.86 -8.94 2.56
CA HIS A 8 6.17 -7.77 2.04
C HIS A 8 7.21 -6.76 1.53
N LYS A 9 7.02 -6.22 0.33
CA LYS A 9 7.93 -5.22 -0.25
C LYS A 9 7.92 -3.93 0.58
N PHE A 10 6.77 -3.62 1.18
CA PHE A 10 6.56 -2.45 2.01
C PHE A 10 6.27 -2.83 3.46
N LYS A 11 6.56 -1.92 4.39
CA LYS A 11 6.36 -2.11 5.83
C LYS A 11 5.32 -1.13 6.39
N VAL A 12 4.66 -1.51 7.48
CA VAL A 12 3.81 -0.59 8.25
C VAL A 12 4.64 0.62 8.69
N GLY A 13 4.07 1.81 8.53
CA GLY A 13 4.71 3.09 8.80
C GLY A 13 5.44 3.71 7.61
N GLN A 14 5.69 2.93 6.54
CA GLN A 14 6.38 3.43 5.35
C GLN A 14 5.47 4.31 4.49
N MET A 15 6.04 5.38 3.93
CA MET A 15 5.37 6.17 2.92
C MET A 15 5.53 5.53 1.54
N VAL A 16 4.44 5.51 0.78
CA VAL A 16 4.32 4.92 -0.55
C VAL A 16 3.45 5.81 -1.40
N ASP A 17 3.69 5.83 -2.71
CA ASP A 17 2.83 6.51 -3.66
C ASP A 17 1.79 5.53 -4.22
N PHE A 18 0.51 5.85 -4.08
CA PHE A 18 -0.57 5.02 -4.61
C PHE A 18 -0.93 5.45 -6.02
N VAL A 19 -0.79 4.53 -6.97
CA VAL A 19 -1.03 4.76 -8.40
C VAL A 19 -1.96 3.66 -8.92
N PRO A 20 -3.28 3.91 -9.00
CA PRO A 20 -4.23 2.93 -9.52
C PRO A 20 -3.97 2.67 -11.01
N SER A 21 -3.77 1.42 -11.41
CA SER A 21 -3.20 1.11 -12.73
C SER A 21 -4.15 1.23 -13.93
N LYS A 22 -5.48 1.16 -13.78
CA LYS A 22 -6.36 1.10 -14.98
C LYS A 22 -7.67 1.88 -14.97
N THR A 23 -8.43 1.99 -13.88
CA THR A 23 -9.73 2.69 -13.89
C THR A 23 -10.19 2.99 -12.47
N GLY A 24 -9.25 3.25 -11.56
CA GLY A 24 -9.54 3.46 -10.15
C GLY A 24 -10.04 4.88 -9.87
N VAL A 25 -10.76 5.04 -8.77
CA VAL A 25 -11.09 6.34 -8.18
C VAL A 25 -9.83 7.21 -8.12
N PRO A 26 -9.87 8.47 -8.59
CA PRO A 26 -8.73 9.37 -8.53
C PRO A 26 -8.20 9.43 -7.10
N ALA A 27 -6.91 9.14 -6.93
CA ALA A 27 -6.27 9.27 -5.64
C ALA A 27 -6.15 10.77 -5.31
N SER A 28 -6.78 11.21 -4.22
CA SER A 28 -6.73 12.62 -3.80
C SER A 28 -5.32 13.04 -3.35
N ALA A 29 -4.54 12.08 -2.86
CA ALA A 29 -3.12 12.26 -2.55
C ALA A 29 -2.30 11.28 -3.38
N ARG A 30 -1.05 11.65 -3.69
CA ARG A 30 -0.11 10.70 -4.26
C ARG A 30 0.49 9.83 -3.16
N SER A 31 0.82 10.44 -2.03
CA SER A 31 1.51 9.81 -0.92
C SER A 31 0.58 9.31 0.18
N TYR A 32 0.78 8.06 0.56
CA TYR A 32 0.07 7.37 1.62
C TYR A 32 1.04 6.67 2.56
N LYS A 33 0.63 6.51 3.81
CA LYS A 33 1.35 5.74 4.82
C LYS A 33 0.74 4.35 4.92
N ILE A 34 1.57 3.32 4.92
CA ILE A 34 1.11 1.95 5.17
C ILE A 34 0.69 1.86 6.63
N VAL A 35 -0.56 1.51 6.89
CA VAL A 35 -1.10 1.32 8.24
C VAL A 35 -1.19 -0.15 8.62
N SER A 36 -1.33 -1.06 7.64
CA SER A 36 -1.36 -2.49 7.91
C SER A 36 -1.02 -3.34 6.69
N LEU A 37 -0.45 -4.52 6.93
CA LEU A 37 -0.14 -5.53 5.90
C LEU A 37 -1.26 -6.56 5.91
N LEU A 38 -1.96 -6.72 4.79
CA LEU A 38 -3.00 -7.73 4.64
C LEU A 38 -2.39 -9.03 4.09
N PRO A 39 -3.00 -10.19 4.39
CA PRO A 39 -2.62 -11.43 3.74
C PRO A 39 -2.75 -11.29 2.22
N GLU A 40 -1.90 -12.00 1.48
CA GLU A 40 -2.05 -12.10 0.04
C GLU A 40 -3.39 -12.77 -0.31
N GLU A 41 -4.08 -12.23 -1.31
CA GLU A 41 -5.31 -12.83 -1.82
C GLU A 41 -5.13 -13.05 -3.32
N GLY A 42 -5.16 -14.32 -3.74
CA GLY A 42 -4.94 -14.70 -5.14
C GLY A 42 -3.50 -14.49 -5.64
N GLY A 43 -2.51 -14.50 -4.75
CA GLY A 43 -1.10 -14.28 -5.09
C GLY A 43 -0.66 -12.81 -5.11
N GLU A 44 -1.58 -11.88 -4.88
CA GLU A 44 -1.27 -10.46 -4.77
C GLU A 44 -1.29 -10.01 -3.31
N LYS A 45 -0.18 -9.40 -2.85
CA LYS A 45 -0.11 -8.80 -1.52
C LYS A 45 -0.91 -7.51 -1.49
N ARG A 46 -1.63 -7.32 -0.38
CA ARG A 46 -2.46 -6.15 -0.15
C ARG A 46 -1.99 -5.38 1.07
N TYR A 47 -2.24 -4.09 1.04
CA TYR A 47 -1.79 -3.15 2.04
C TYR A 47 -2.93 -2.20 2.38
N ARG A 48 -3.16 -1.98 3.67
CA ARG A 48 -3.97 -0.83 4.11
C ARG A 48 -3.08 0.39 4.12
N ILE A 49 -3.51 1.42 3.42
CA ILE A 49 -2.85 2.70 3.28
C ILE A 49 -3.77 3.80 3.80
N LYS A 50 -3.18 4.84 4.41
CA LYS A 50 -3.91 6.01 4.91
C LYS A 50 -3.12 7.27 4.58
N THR A 51 -3.81 8.33 4.19
CA THR A 51 -3.20 9.64 3.98
C THR A 51 -3.87 10.67 4.87
N ILE A 52 -3.22 11.81 5.09
CA ILE A 52 -3.82 12.93 5.84
C ILE A 52 -4.93 13.63 5.06
N ALA A 53 -4.92 13.51 3.73
CA ALA A 53 -5.93 14.09 2.85
C ALA A 53 -7.25 13.30 2.85
N GLU A 54 -7.26 12.05 3.32
CA GLU A 54 -8.45 11.19 3.37
C GLU A 54 -8.69 10.72 4.80
N THR A 55 -9.93 10.87 5.28
CA THR A 55 -10.31 10.45 6.65
C THR A 55 -10.34 8.92 6.81
N PHE A 56 -10.50 8.18 5.71
CA PHE A 56 -10.64 6.73 5.69
C PHE A 56 -9.37 6.03 5.22
N GLU A 57 -9.26 4.75 5.56
CA GLU A 57 -8.19 3.88 5.08
C GLU A 57 -8.59 3.26 3.74
N ARG A 58 -7.62 3.09 2.84
CA ARG A 58 -7.80 2.39 1.57
C ARG A 58 -7.01 1.09 1.55
N THR A 59 -7.50 0.11 0.82
CA THR A 59 -6.75 -1.12 0.54
C THR A 59 -6.20 -1.05 -0.88
N ALA A 60 -4.89 -1.22 -1.01
CA ALA A 60 -4.17 -1.19 -2.28
C ALA A 60 -3.35 -2.46 -2.48
N ARG A 61 -3.18 -2.89 -3.73
CA ARG A 61 -2.28 -4.00 -4.07
C ARG A 61 -0.83 -3.55 -4.09
N GLU A 62 0.10 -4.49 -3.90
CA GLU A 62 1.54 -4.22 -4.04
C GLU A 62 1.88 -3.57 -5.38
N SER A 63 1.22 -4.02 -6.46
CA SER A 63 1.39 -3.54 -7.83
C SER A 63 0.91 -2.09 -8.03
N GLU A 64 -0.01 -1.62 -7.18
CA GLU A 64 -0.55 -0.25 -7.23
C GLU A 64 0.23 0.70 -6.30
N LEU A 65 1.23 0.18 -5.59
CA LEU A 65 2.06 0.94 -4.66
C LEU A 65 3.46 1.11 -5.21
N LEU A 66 3.90 2.36 -5.26
CA LEU A 66 5.26 2.74 -5.60
C LEU A 66 6.00 3.13 -4.32
N ARG A 67 7.28 2.78 -4.26
CA ARG A 67 8.13 3.24 -3.16
C ARG A 67 8.32 4.74 -3.34
N THR A 68 7.82 5.53 -2.40
CA THR A 68 8.17 6.96 -2.39
C THR A 68 9.65 7.05 -2.06
N SER A 69 10.44 7.56 -3.00
CA SER A 69 11.83 7.90 -2.75
C SER A 69 11.87 9.36 -2.35
N SER A 70 11.28 9.71 -1.20
CA SER A 70 11.60 10.99 -0.57
C SER A 70 12.83 10.77 0.31
N PRO A 71 14.03 11.22 -0.11
CA PRO A 71 15.12 11.44 0.84
C PRO A 71 14.69 12.59 1.75
N VAL A 72 14.61 12.32 3.05
CA VAL A 72 14.70 13.39 4.07
C VAL A 72 16.17 13.72 4.29
#